data_AF-A0A1C5WBG0-F1
#
_entry.id   AF-A0A1C5WBG0-F1
#
_cell.length_a   1.000
_cell.length_b   1.000
_cell.length_c   1.000
_cell.angle_alpha   90.00
_cell.angle_beta   90.00
_cell.angle_gamma   90.00
#
_symmetry.space_group_name_H-M   'P 1'
#
loop_
_entity.id
_entity.type
_entity.pdbx_description
1 polymer ?
#
loop_
_entity_poly.entity_id
_entity_poly.type
_entity_poly.pdbx_seq_one_letter_code
_entity_poly.pdbx_strand_id
1 'polypeptide(L)'
;MNLNKMIIDHLMNINWFENCTQNAVLNIRYGYEFVSIKKLEQSLLGVKWQNIELEEVNKLTEYLFHNYSDLYQNKWNTLVVEFKDKHLKNFDRLLLAKINEVFGNLSTLVINYVHWDILEIVMAYTFEDCLEPTFYSEILKIYQNGFFPCGWRGKFPHGNMLIY
;
A
#
# COMPACT_ATOMS: atom_id res chain seq x y z
N MET A 1 17.24 -6.45 -13.39
CA MET A 1 16.09 -6.39 -12.47
C MET A 1 14.81 -6.36 -13.26
N ASN A 2 13.82 -7.13 -12.81
CA ASN A 2 12.46 -7.21 -13.32
C ASN A 2 11.51 -7.08 -12.13
N LEU A 3 10.23 -6.81 -12.38
CA LEU A 3 9.21 -6.80 -11.32
C LEU A 3 9.22 -8.12 -10.54
N ASN A 4 9.13 -8.04 -9.23
CA ASN A 4 9.03 -9.20 -8.36
C ASN A 4 7.68 -9.90 -8.62
N LYS A 5 7.72 -11.04 -9.31
CA LYS A 5 6.50 -11.78 -9.68
C LYS A 5 5.85 -12.45 -8.48
N MET A 6 6.65 -12.88 -7.50
CA MET A 6 6.13 -13.53 -6.30
C MET A 6 5.24 -12.57 -5.50
N ILE A 7 5.65 -11.31 -5.34
CA ILE A 7 4.80 -10.32 -4.66
C ILE A 7 3.53 -9.98 -5.46
N ILE A 8 3.63 -9.90 -6.79
CA ILE A 8 2.45 -9.65 -7.64
C ILE A 8 1.45 -10.80 -7.51
N ASP A 9 1.92 -12.04 -7.66
CA ASP A 9 1.07 -13.23 -7.53
C ASP A 9 0.49 -13.32 -6.11
N HIS A 10 1.27 -12.97 -5.09
CA HIS A 10 0.80 -12.91 -3.71
C HIS A 10 -0.34 -11.90 -3.54
N LEU A 11 -0.18 -10.66 -4.02
CA LEU A 11 -1.22 -9.61 -3.95
C LEU A 11 -2.50 -10.02 -4.70
N MET A 12 -2.38 -10.74 -5.82
CA MET A 12 -3.52 -11.24 -6.59
C MET A 12 -4.34 -12.30 -5.84
N ASN A 13 -3.75 -12.96 -4.84
CA ASN A 13 -4.39 -14.01 -4.05
C ASN A 13 -4.85 -13.56 -2.66
N ILE A 14 -4.72 -12.27 -2.34
CA ILE A 14 -5.21 -11.72 -1.07
C ILE A 14 -6.75 -11.73 -1.04
N ASN A 15 -7.31 -12.07 0.12
CA ASN A 15 -8.73 -11.88 0.41
C ASN A 15 -9.03 -10.41 0.76
N TRP A 16 -8.96 -9.56 -0.26
CA TRP A 16 -9.11 -8.12 -0.09
C TRP A 16 -10.40 -7.74 0.65
N PHE A 17 -10.25 -6.92 1.69
CA PHE A 17 -11.32 -6.28 2.47
C PHE A 17 -12.28 -7.23 3.21
N GLU A 18 -11.96 -8.52 3.31
CA GLU A 18 -12.80 -9.53 3.97
C GLU A 18 -13.10 -9.19 5.44
N ASN A 19 -12.18 -8.48 6.11
CA ASN A 19 -12.27 -8.20 7.53
C ASN A 19 -12.53 -6.71 7.87
N CYS A 20 -12.71 -5.82 6.88
CA CYS A 20 -12.99 -4.39 7.11
C CYS A 20 -14.27 -4.07 7.93
N THR A 21 -15.03 -5.10 8.32
CA THR A 21 -16.24 -5.00 9.15
C THR A 21 -16.13 -5.77 10.46
N GLN A 22 -14.94 -6.33 10.75
CA GLN A 22 -14.66 -7.19 11.89
C GLN A 22 -13.49 -6.63 12.71
N ASN A 23 -13.41 -7.01 13.98
CA ASN A 23 -12.21 -6.74 14.77
C ASN A 23 -11.34 -8.00 14.78
N ALA A 24 -10.05 -7.85 14.46
CA ALA A 24 -9.08 -8.93 14.59
C ALA A 24 -7.78 -8.46 15.28
N VAL A 25 -6.95 -9.42 15.67
CA VAL A 25 -5.60 -9.12 16.15
C VAL A 25 -4.66 -9.13 14.95
N LEU A 26 -3.96 -8.03 14.73
CA LEU A 26 -2.95 -7.90 13.69
C LEU A 26 -1.57 -7.93 14.33
N ASN A 27 -0.70 -8.78 13.78
CA ASN A 27 0.71 -8.80 14.15
C ASN A 27 1.51 -7.88 13.22
N ILE A 28 1.40 -6.57 13.49
CA ILE A 28 2.16 -5.53 12.80
C ILE A 28 3.07 -4.80 13.79
N ARG A 29 4.12 -4.18 13.26
CA ARG A 29 5.15 -3.47 14.06
C ARG A 29 4.60 -2.22 14.75
N TYR A 30 3.64 -1.56 14.14
CA TYR A 30 3.07 -0.31 14.63
C TYR A 30 1.90 -0.56 15.58
N GLY A 31 1.67 0.38 16.51
CA GLY A 31 0.37 0.44 17.16
C GLY A 31 -0.72 0.64 16.12
N TYR A 32 -1.95 0.17 16.38
CA TYR A 32 -3.04 0.32 15.44
C TYR A 32 -4.38 0.49 16.12
N GLU A 33 -5.32 1.09 15.39
CA GLU A 33 -6.69 1.28 15.83
C GLU A 33 -7.64 1.05 14.66
N PHE A 34 -8.65 0.20 14.86
CA PHE A 34 -9.74 0.07 13.90
C PHE A 34 -10.62 1.32 13.92
N VAL A 35 -11.05 1.76 12.74
CA VAL A 35 -11.84 2.98 12.59
C VAL A 35 -13.15 2.71 11.85
N SER A 36 -14.13 3.59 12.04
CA SER A 36 -15.38 3.52 11.28
C SER A 36 -15.23 4.11 9.87
N ILE A 37 -16.17 3.80 8.97
CA ILE A 37 -16.20 4.35 7.60
C ILE A 37 -16.15 5.89 7.59
N LYS A 38 -16.80 6.55 8.55
CA LYS A 38 -16.78 8.02 8.70
C LYS A 38 -15.37 8.53 9.02
N LYS A 39 -14.62 7.79 9.83
CA LYS A 39 -13.27 8.18 10.22
C LYS A 39 -12.26 7.84 9.12
N LEU A 40 -12.49 6.76 8.36
CA LEU A 40 -11.79 6.47 7.12
C LEU A 40 -11.91 7.63 6.14
N GLU A 41 -13.13 8.10 5.85
CA GLU A 41 -13.35 9.22 4.91
C GLU A 41 -12.56 10.47 5.32
N GLN A 42 -12.66 10.86 6.60
CA GLN A 42 -11.89 12.00 7.14
C GLN A 42 -10.38 11.83 6.99
N SER A 43 -9.89 10.60 7.12
CA SER A 43 -8.47 10.29 7.03
C SER A 43 -7.99 10.35 5.57
N LEU A 44 -8.75 9.76 4.64
CA LEU A 44 -8.43 9.77 3.20
C LEU A 44 -8.57 11.15 2.56
N LEU A 45 -9.42 12.03 3.10
CA LEU A 45 -9.51 13.43 2.68
C LEU A 45 -8.44 14.33 3.34
N GLY A 46 -7.77 13.82 4.38
CA GLY A 46 -6.69 14.52 5.05
C GLY A 46 -5.34 14.31 4.35
N VAL A 47 -4.46 15.30 4.44
CA VAL A 47 -3.12 15.24 3.82
C VAL A 47 -2.11 14.41 4.63
N LYS A 48 -2.41 14.13 5.90
CA LYS A 48 -1.44 13.52 6.81
C LYS A 48 -1.03 12.12 6.37
N TRP A 49 -1.99 11.30 5.95
CA TRP A 49 -1.71 9.93 5.51
C TRP A 49 -0.90 9.93 4.23
N GLN A 50 -1.36 10.68 3.23
CA GLN A 50 -0.66 10.88 1.95
C GLN A 50 0.79 11.36 2.14
N ASN A 51 1.02 12.29 3.07
CA ASN A 51 2.38 12.77 3.34
C ASN A 51 3.28 11.67 3.92
N ILE A 52 2.76 10.79 4.77
CA ILE A 52 3.54 9.65 5.29
C ILE A 52 3.87 8.68 4.15
N GLU A 53 2.89 8.31 3.33
CA GLU A 53 3.12 7.43 2.18
C GLU A 53 4.16 8.03 1.22
N LEU A 54 4.05 9.32 0.92
CA LEU A 54 5.01 10.03 0.07
C LEU A 54 6.40 10.11 0.69
N GLU A 55 6.52 10.38 1.98
CA GLU A 55 7.80 10.38 2.70
C GLU A 55 8.48 9.00 2.65
N GLU A 56 7.73 7.91 2.76
CA GLU A 56 8.29 6.55 2.70
C GLU A 56 8.76 6.18 1.28
N VAL A 57 8.00 6.54 0.23
CA VAL A 57 8.47 6.38 -1.17
C VAL A 57 9.73 7.23 -1.40
N ASN A 58 9.76 8.47 -0.91
CA ASN A 58 10.91 9.36 -1.07
C ASN A 58 12.16 8.79 -0.40
N LYS A 59 12.05 8.21 0.80
CA LYS A 59 13.18 7.54 1.46
C LYS A 59 13.73 6.39 0.63
N LEU A 60 12.85 5.55 0.07
CA LEU A 60 13.26 4.45 -0.80
C LEU A 60 13.98 4.97 -2.05
N THR A 61 13.37 5.91 -2.77
CA THR A 61 13.91 6.43 -4.02
C THR A 61 15.20 7.25 -3.82
N GLU A 62 15.30 8.05 -2.75
CA GLU A 62 16.51 8.78 -2.38
C GLU A 62 17.65 7.81 -2.04
N TYR A 63 17.37 6.77 -1.25
CA TYR A 63 18.34 5.74 -0.93
C TYR A 63 18.85 5.02 -2.20
N LEU A 64 17.95 4.64 -3.09
CA LEU A 64 18.30 4.02 -4.37
C LEU A 64 19.12 4.96 -5.26
N PHE A 65 18.75 6.24 -5.33
CA PHE A 65 19.47 7.23 -6.13
C PHE A 65 20.92 7.41 -5.66
N HIS A 66 21.16 7.42 -4.34
CA HIS A 66 22.50 7.61 -3.77
C HIS A 66 23.35 6.35 -3.74
N ASN A 67 22.75 5.18 -3.48
CA ASN A 67 23.51 3.94 -3.25
C ASN A 67 23.49 2.98 -4.46
N TYR A 68 22.49 3.12 -5.33
CA TYR A 68 22.26 2.25 -6.49
C TYR A 68 21.88 3.07 -7.73
N SER A 69 22.57 4.20 -7.96
CA SER A 69 22.16 5.22 -8.94
C SER A 69 21.95 4.67 -10.36
N ASP A 70 22.88 3.86 -10.87
CA ASP A 70 22.75 3.25 -12.20
C ASP A 70 21.52 2.36 -12.30
N LEU A 71 21.24 1.58 -11.25
CA LEU A 71 20.06 0.72 -11.21
C LEU A 71 18.78 1.56 -11.16
N TYR A 72 18.72 2.57 -10.29
CA TYR A 72 17.58 3.46 -10.14
C TYR A 72 17.26 4.18 -11.46
N GLN A 73 18.23 4.88 -12.05
CA GLN A 73 18.05 5.67 -13.26
C GLN A 73 17.59 4.82 -14.45
N ASN A 74 18.09 3.58 -14.57
CA ASN A 74 17.79 2.71 -15.70
C ASN A 74 16.57 1.80 -15.50
N LYS A 75 16.09 1.60 -14.25
CA LYS A 75 15.05 0.60 -13.97
C LYS A 75 13.80 1.14 -13.30
N TRP A 76 13.89 2.11 -12.39
CA TRP A 76 12.73 2.52 -11.58
C TRP A 76 11.52 2.91 -12.44
N ASN A 77 11.68 3.92 -13.31
CA ASN A 77 10.59 4.42 -14.15
C ASN A 77 10.10 3.37 -15.15
N THR A 78 11.01 2.58 -15.72
CA THR A 78 10.65 1.50 -16.66
C THR A 78 9.77 0.45 -15.98
N LEU A 79 10.10 0.06 -14.75
CA LEU A 79 9.34 -0.93 -13.98
C LEU A 79 7.99 -0.38 -13.52
N VAL A 80 7.92 0.89 -13.11
CA VAL A 80 6.65 1.56 -12.77
C VAL A 80 5.69 1.57 -13.97
N VAL A 81 6.18 1.96 -15.16
CA VAL A 81 5.38 1.97 -16.38
C VAL A 81 4.96 0.54 -16.75
N GLU A 82 5.90 -0.41 -16.72
CA GLU A 82 5.60 -1.81 -16.98
C GLU A 82 4.49 -2.35 -16.06
N PHE A 83 4.56 -2.05 -14.76
CA PHE A 83 3.55 -2.48 -13.81
C PHE A 83 2.17 -1.90 -14.12
N LYS A 84 2.10 -0.59 -14.35
CA LYS A 84 0.85 0.11 -14.67
C LYS A 84 0.21 -0.44 -15.95
N ASP A 85 0.99 -0.65 -16.99
CA ASP A 85 0.49 -1.09 -18.30
C ASP A 85 0.06 -2.56 -18.31
N LYS A 86 0.83 -3.44 -17.64
CA LYS A 86 0.63 -4.90 -17.75
C LYS A 86 -0.15 -5.52 -16.60
N HIS A 87 -0.12 -4.93 -15.41
CA HIS A 87 -0.61 -5.58 -14.19
C HIS A 87 -1.77 -4.85 -13.53
N LEU A 88 -1.78 -3.51 -13.49
CA LEU A 88 -2.78 -2.74 -12.74
C LEU A 88 -4.22 -3.06 -13.15
N LYS A 89 -4.48 -3.25 -14.44
CA LYS A 89 -5.80 -3.62 -14.97
C LYS A 89 -6.32 -4.98 -14.46
N ASN A 90 -5.44 -5.89 -14.09
CA ASN A 90 -5.83 -7.17 -13.50
C ASN A 90 -6.31 -6.98 -12.06
N PHE A 91 -5.70 -6.06 -11.33
CA PHE A 91 -6.17 -5.65 -10.00
C PHE A 91 -7.53 -4.97 -10.07
N ASP A 92 -7.79 -4.10 -11.06
CA ASP A 92 -9.13 -3.49 -11.23
C ASP A 92 -10.24 -4.53 -11.33
N ARG A 93 -10.03 -5.56 -12.16
CA ARG A 93 -10.99 -6.65 -12.34
C ARG A 93 -11.25 -7.43 -11.04
N LEU A 94 -10.24 -7.54 -10.19
CA LEU A 94 -10.31 -8.22 -8.90
C LEU A 94 -10.99 -7.36 -7.82
N LEU A 95 -10.70 -6.06 -7.80
CA LEU A 95 -10.96 -5.19 -6.67
C LEU A 95 -12.24 -4.38 -6.80
N LEU A 96 -12.63 -3.93 -7.99
CA LEU A 96 -13.70 -2.94 -8.14
C LEU A 96 -15.02 -3.39 -7.54
N ALA A 97 -15.44 -4.64 -7.76
CA ALA A 97 -16.66 -5.17 -7.18
C ALA A 97 -16.61 -5.20 -5.64
N LYS A 98 -15.50 -5.68 -5.07
CA LYS A 98 -15.29 -5.75 -3.62
C LYS A 98 -15.24 -4.36 -2.98
N ILE A 99 -14.55 -3.41 -3.62
CA ILE A 99 -14.46 -2.04 -3.13
C ILE A 99 -15.85 -1.40 -3.13
N ASN A 100 -16.61 -1.57 -4.21
CA ASN A 100 -17.99 -1.06 -4.29
C ASN A 100 -18.88 -1.63 -3.18
N GLU A 101 -18.76 -2.92 -2.89
CA GLU A 101 -19.50 -3.59 -1.81
C GLU A 101 -19.12 -3.04 -0.43
N VAL A 102 -17.82 -2.90 -0.14
CA VAL A 102 -17.33 -2.57 1.20
C VAL A 102 -17.36 -1.07 1.51
N PHE A 103 -17.09 -0.22 0.51
CA PHE A 103 -16.86 1.22 0.70
C PHE A 103 -17.94 2.11 0.08
N GLY A 104 -18.83 1.56 -0.75
CA GLY A 104 -19.96 2.29 -1.34
C GLY A 104 -19.55 3.59 -2.02
N ASN A 105 -20.00 4.73 -1.50
CA ASN A 105 -19.73 6.05 -2.09
C ASN A 105 -18.24 6.46 -2.07
N LEU A 106 -17.40 5.79 -1.26
CA LEU A 106 -15.97 6.09 -1.17
C LEU A 106 -15.14 5.28 -2.18
N SER A 107 -15.77 4.42 -2.98
CA SER A 107 -15.07 3.46 -3.84
C SER A 107 -14.06 4.09 -4.80
N THR A 108 -14.41 5.21 -5.42
CA THR A 108 -13.50 5.96 -6.31
C THR A 108 -12.30 6.53 -5.57
N LEU A 109 -12.46 6.92 -4.31
CA LEU A 109 -11.35 7.40 -3.48
C LEU A 109 -10.46 6.22 -3.06
N VAL A 110 -11.07 5.14 -2.57
CA VAL A 110 -10.37 3.96 -2.06
C VAL A 110 -9.57 3.26 -3.14
N ILE A 111 -10.11 3.10 -4.36
CA ILE A 111 -9.36 2.44 -5.45
C ILE A 111 -8.05 3.19 -5.78
N ASN A 112 -8.04 4.53 -5.71
CA ASN A 112 -6.83 5.31 -5.97
C ASN A 112 -5.74 5.06 -4.92
N TYR A 113 -6.13 4.96 -3.64
CA TYR A 113 -5.21 4.61 -2.56
C TYR A 113 -4.71 3.17 -2.69
N VAL A 114 -5.60 2.23 -2.97
CA VAL A 114 -5.23 0.82 -3.15
C VAL A 114 -4.30 0.63 -4.35
N HIS A 115 -4.50 1.36 -5.45
CA HIS A 115 -3.58 1.38 -6.59
C HIS A 115 -2.19 1.89 -6.22
N TRP A 116 -2.14 2.96 -5.43
CA TRP A 116 -0.89 3.52 -4.93
C TRP A 116 -0.17 2.47 -4.07
N ASP A 117 -0.85 1.90 -3.08
CA ASP A 117 -0.26 0.91 -2.18
C ASP A 117 0.22 -0.34 -2.92
N ILE A 118 -0.57 -0.86 -3.85
CA ILE A 118 -0.16 -2.01 -4.68
C ILE A 118 1.11 -1.69 -5.46
N LEU A 119 1.17 -0.52 -6.12
CA LEU A 119 2.35 -0.10 -6.87
C LEU A 119 3.57 -0.02 -5.96
N GLU A 120 3.46 0.69 -4.83
CA GLU A 120 4.61 0.94 -3.96
C GLU A 120 5.06 -0.32 -3.21
N ILE A 121 4.13 -1.22 -2.84
CA ILE A 121 4.50 -2.56 -2.33
C ILE A 121 5.29 -3.32 -3.40
N VAL A 122 4.79 -3.40 -4.63
CA VAL A 122 5.49 -4.13 -5.70
C VAL A 122 6.87 -3.53 -5.96
N MET A 123 6.99 -2.21 -5.97
CA MET A 123 8.27 -1.52 -6.15
C MET A 123 9.21 -1.78 -4.98
N ALA A 124 8.76 -1.64 -3.73
CA ALA A 124 9.59 -1.87 -2.56
C ALA A 124 10.12 -3.31 -2.49
N TYR A 125 9.29 -4.31 -2.78
CA TYR A 125 9.70 -5.72 -2.84
C TYR A 125 10.52 -6.07 -4.11
N THR A 126 10.41 -5.28 -5.18
CA THR A 126 11.29 -5.45 -6.35
C THR A 126 12.72 -4.98 -6.06
N PHE A 127 12.88 -4.04 -5.13
CA PHE A 127 14.17 -3.48 -4.72
C PHE A 127 14.59 -3.96 -3.31
N GLU A 128 14.03 -5.06 -2.81
CA GLU A 128 14.26 -5.54 -1.44
C GLU A 128 15.73 -5.90 -1.15
N ASP A 129 16.47 -6.36 -2.17
CA ASP A 129 17.91 -6.61 -2.08
C ASP A 129 18.73 -5.33 -1.88
N CYS A 130 18.18 -4.17 -2.27
CA CYS A 130 18.81 -2.86 -2.08
C CYS A 130 18.44 -2.26 -0.73
N LEU A 131 17.15 -2.29 -0.37
CA LEU A 131 16.63 -1.74 0.87
C LEU A 131 15.42 -2.56 1.34
N GLU A 132 15.47 -3.04 2.59
CA GLU A 132 14.38 -3.82 3.17
C GLU A 132 13.05 -3.01 3.18
N PRO A 133 11.94 -3.57 2.68
CA PRO A 133 10.68 -2.84 2.48
C PRO A 133 9.88 -2.68 3.78
N THR A 134 10.51 -2.19 4.86
CA THR A 134 9.96 -2.25 6.24
C THR A 134 8.57 -1.64 6.37
N PHE A 135 8.32 -0.46 5.81
CA PHE A 135 7.00 0.17 5.88
C PHE A 135 5.97 -0.60 5.04
N TYR A 136 6.32 -0.90 3.79
CA TYR A 136 5.45 -1.60 2.85
C TYR A 136 5.18 -3.06 3.24
N SER A 137 6.06 -3.70 4.02
CA SER A 137 5.79 -5.01 4.61
C SER A 137 4.67 -4.93 5.64
N GLU A 138 4.54 -3.83 6.37
CA GLU A 138 3.42 -3.63 7.30
C GLU A 138 2.12 -3.32 6.56
N ILE A 139 2.16 -2.50 5.50
CA ILE A 139 1.00 -2.25 4.63
C ILE A 139 0.51 -3.56 4.00
N LEU A 140 1.43 -4.36 3.46
CA LEU A 140 1.11 -5.68 2.90
C LEU A 140 0.45 -6.60 3.94
N LYS A 141 0.95 -6.65 5.17
CA LYS A 141 0.35 -7.46 6.25
C LYS A 141 -1.09 -7.06 6.54
N ILE A 142 -1.40 -5.77 6.50
CA ILE A 142 -2.78 -5.28 6.73
C ILE A 142 -3.70 -5.82 5.63
N TYR A 143 -3.28 -5.70 4.37
CA TYR A 143 -4.05 -6.25 3.25
C TYR A 143 -4.16 -7.77 3.27
N GLN A 144 -3.08 -8.48 3.61
CA GLN A 144 -3.06 -9.95 3.76
C GLN A 144 -4.10 -10.44 4.77
N ASN A 145 -4.38 -9.63 5.79
CA ASN A 145 -5.40 -9.92 6.79
C ASN A 145 -6.79 -9.36 6.41
N GLY A 146 -6.98 -8.93 5.16
CA GLY A 146 -8.27 -8.49 4.64
C GLY A 146 -8.74 -7.13 5.17
N PHE A 147 -7.82 -6.27 5.61
CA PHE A 147 -8.11 -4.91 6.09
C PHE A 147 -7.61 -3.84 5.13
N PHE A 148 -7.98 -2.58 5.37
CA PHE A 148 -7.51 -1.43 4.60
C PHE A 148 -6.75 -0.43 5.50
N PRO A 149 -5.44 -0.18 5.26
CA PRO A 149 -4.73 0.91 5.91
C PRO A 149 -5.25 2.23 5.39
N CYS A 150 -5.67 3.13 6.28
CA CYS A 150 -6.34 4.37 5.87
C CYS A 150 -5.80 5.62 6.54
N GLY A 151 -4.77 5.53 7.38
CA GLY A 151 -4.27 6.70 8.08
C GLY A 151 -3.28 6.49 9.20
N TRP A 152 -2.93 7.60 9.86
CA TRP A 152 -2.05 7.60 11.02
C TRP A 152 -2.49 8.59 12.11
N ARG A 153 -2.45 8.15 13.36
CA ARG A 153 -2.73 8.97 14.54
C ARG A 153 -1.47 9.17 15.39
N GLY A 154 -1.29 10.39 15.92
CA GLY A 154 -0.06 10.76 16.64
C GLY A 154 1.10 11.09 15.70
N LYS A 155 2.32 11.13 16.23
CA LYS A 155 3.54 11.45 15.46
C LYS A 155 4.09 10.17 14.83
N PHE A 156 4.37 10.17 13.54
CA PHE A 156 5.05 9.04 12.89
C PHE A 156 6.55 9.03 13.29
N PRO A 157 7.18 7.87 13.57
CA PRO A 157 6.62 6.50 13.58
C PRO A 157 6.07 6.05 14.94
N HIS A 158 6.01 6.93 15.94
CA HIS A 158 5.58 6.62 17.32
C HIS A 158 4.09 6.92 17.57
N GLY A 159 3.22 6.29 16.78
CA GLY A 159 1.77 6.50 16.79
C GLY A 159 1.03 5.24 16.35
N ASN A 160 -0.23 5.42 15.93
CA ASN A 160 -1.10 4.32 15.55
C ASN A 160 -1.51 4.38 14.09
N MET A 161 -1.35 3.26 13.38
CA MET A 161 -1.95 3.00 12.09
C MET A 161 -3.47 2.99 12.23
N LEU A 162 -4.17 3.71 11.36
CA LEU A 162 -5.62 3.63 11.27
C LEU A 162 -5.96 2.57 10.23
N ILE A 163 -6.80 1.62 10.65
CA ILE A 163 -7.17 0.47 9.83
C ILE A 163 -8.69 0.43 9.75
N TYR A 164 -9.23 0.28 8.55
CA TYR A 164 -10.64 -0.05 8.35
C TYR A 164 -10.78 -1.55 8.17
#